data_AF-A0A1V3PRV0-F1
#
_entry.id   AF-A0A1V3PRV0-F1
#
_cell.length_a   1.000
_cell.length_b   1.000
_cell.length_c   1.000
_cell.angle_alpha   90.00
_cell.angle_beta   90.00
_cell.angle_gamma   90.00
#
_symmetry.space_group_name_H-M   'P 1'
#
loop_
_entity.id
_entity.type
_entity.pdbx_description
1 polymer ?
#
loop_
_entity_poly.entity_id
_entity_poly.type
_entity_poly.pdbx_seq_one_letter_code
_entity_poly.pdbx_strand_id
1 'polypeptide(L)'
;MIWLATIVLGIGAQIIMFSLQVGALRRYRHKSFWLLAAGSTCFATYAAIGAVPYFVTLNTSALSGLLSVGVAFALIGVVVGVWGTTSLFRRFGELQRAAAGVIS
;
A
#
# COMPACT_ATOMS: atom_id res chain seq x y z
N MET A 1 13.64 20.14 -4.70
CA MET A 1 14.41 18.90 -4.45
C MET A 1 13.86 18.06 -3.29
N ILE A 2 13.43 18.68 -2.17
CA ILE A 2 12.84 17.96 -1.01
C ILE A 2 11.67 17.04 -1.42
N TRP A 3 10.75 17.53 -2.25
CA TRP A 3 9.60 16.74 -2.73
C TRP A 3 9.99 15.47 -3.51
N LEU A 4 10.95 15.57 -4.42
CA LEU A 4 11.44 14.41 -5.16
C LEU A 4 12.09 13.38 -4.23
N ALA A 5 12.86 13.84 -3.23
CA ALA A 5 13.45 12.96 -2.22
C ALA A 5 12.37 12.23 -1.40
N THR A 6 11.29 12.90 -1.00
CA THR A 6 10.17 12.26 -0.28
C THR A 6 9.45 11.21 -1.14
N ILE A 7 9.32 11.45 -2.45
CA ILE A 7 8.73 10.48 -3.37
C ILE A 7 9.61 9.24 -3.50
N VAL A 8 10.92 9.42 -3.68
CA VAL A 8 11.89 8.30 -3.78
C VAL A 8 11.90 7.48 -2.49
N LEU A 9 11.94 8.14 -1.32
CA LEU A 9 11.86 7.45 -0.04
C LEU A 9 10.53 6.70 0.13
N GLY A 10 9.41 7.32 -0.28
CA GLY A 10 8.10 6.68 -0.26
C GLY A 10 8.04 5.43 -1.13
N ILE A 11 8.56 5.49 -2.36
CA ILE A 11 8.65 4.32 -3.26
C ILE A 11 9.52 3.23 -2.63
N GLY A 12 10.70 3.59 -2.11
CA GLY A 12 11.59 2.64 -1.43
C GLY A 12 10.91 1.94 -0.26
N ALA A 13 10.20 2.69 0.59
CA ALA A 13 9.43 2.12 1.69
C ALA A 13 8.32 1.17 1.22
N GLN A 14 7.61 1.51 0.14
CA GLN A 14 6.58 0.63 -0.42
C GLN A 14 7.16 -0.65 -1.03
N ILE A 15 8.34 -0.60 -1.65
CA ILE A 15 9.02 -1.80 -2.18
C ILE A 15 9.42 -2.74 -1.04
N ILE A 16 9.96 -2.19 0.06
CA ILE A 16 10.32 -2.97 1.26
C ILE A 16 9.07 -3.60 1.86
N MET A 17 8.01 -2.81 2.08
CA MET A 17 6.73 -3.30 2.60
C MET A 17 6.13 -4.39 1.72
N PHE A 18 6.11 -4.18 0.40
CA PHE A 18 5.63 -5.17 -0.56
C PHE A 18 6.43 -6.48 -0.48
N SER A 19 7.76 -6.39 -0.39
CA SER A 19 8.63 -7.56 -0.27
C SER A 19 8.34 -8.35 1.02
N LEU A 20 8.14 -7.65 2.14
CA LEU A 20 7.75 -8.25 3.41
C LEU A 20 6.37 -8.91 3.35
N GLN A 21 5.39 -8.24 2.73
CA GLN A 21 4.03 -8.75 2.58
C GLN A 21 3.98 -9.97 1.65
N VAL A 22 4.74 -9.98 0.55
CA VAL A 22 4.89 -11.14 -0.34
C VAL A 22 5.61 -12.29 0.38
N GLY A 23 6.65 -12.00 1.15
CA GLY A 23 7.33 -13.00 1.98
C GLY A 23 6.38 -13.63 3.01
N ALA A 24 5.60 -12.80 3.70
CA ALA A 24 4.58 -13.23 4.64
C ALA A 24 3.44 -14.01 3.96
N LEU A 25 3.04 -13.61 2.75
CA LEU A 25 2.05 -14.32 1.96
C LEU A 25 2.56 -15.72 1.58
N ARG A 26 3.83 -15.87 1.17
CA ARG A 26 4.41 -17.17 0.87
C ARG A 26 4.45 -18.08 2.10
N ARG A 27 4.72 -17.51 3.28
CA ARG A 27 4.84 -18.25 4.54
C ARG A 27 3.50 -18.61 5.18
N TYR A 28 2.55 -17.69 5.20
CA TYR A 28 1.28 -17.81 5.94
C TYR A 28 0.06 -17.99 5.02
N ARG A 29 0.22 -17.83 3.69
CA ARG A 29 -0.82 -18.00 2.64
C ARG A 29 -2.15 -17.32 2.95
N HIS A 30 -2.08 -16.15 3.58
CA HIS A 30 -3.24 -15.47 4.11
C HIS A 30 -3.72 -14.35 3.19
N LYS A 31 -5.04 -14.24 3.00
CA LYS A 31 -5.66 -13.25 2.10
C LYS A 31 -5.38 -11.81 2.54
N SER A 32 -5.18 -11.58 3.83
CA SER A 32 -4.84 -10.26 4.37
C SER A 32 -3.51 -9.74 3.82
N PHE A 33 -2.52 -10.62 3.60
CA PHE A 33 -1.24 -10.23 3.00
C PHE A 33 -1.36 -9.91 1.51
N TRP A 34 -2.28 -10.55 0.80
CA TRP A 34 -2.61 -10.19 -0.59
C TRP A 34 -3.21 -8.78 -0.68
N LEU A 35 -4.13 -8.46 0.22
CA LEU A 35 -4.71 -7.11 0.30
C LEU A 35 -3.63 -6.08 0.62
N LEU A 36 -2.79 -6.33 1.63
CA LEU A 36 -1.69 -5.42 1.97
C LEU A 36 -0.73 -5.21 0.79
N ALA A 37 -0.36 -6.27 0.08
CA ALA A 37 0.47 -6.20 -1.12
C ALA A 37 -0.16 -5.34 -2.22
N ALA A 38 -1.44 -5.56 -2.52
CA ALA A 38 -2.18 -4.76 -3.50
C ALA A 38 -2.26 -3.29 -3.10
N GLY A 39 -2.48 -3.01 -1.80
CA GLY A 39 -2.48 -1.65 -1.26
C GLY A 39 -1.13 -0.96 -1.44
N SER A 40 -0.03 -1.64 -1.09
CA SER A 40 1.34 -1.13 -1.28
C SER A 40 1.68 -0.87 -2.74
N THR A 41 1.23 -1.73 -3.68
CA THR A 41 1.38 -1.48 -5.11
C THR A 41 0.63 -0.21 -5.54
N CYS A 42 -0.61 -0.02 -5.07
CA CYS A 42 -1.38 1.18 -5.40
C CYS A 42 -0.69 2.47 -4.90
N PHE A 43 -0.15 2.46 -3.68
CA PHE A 43 0.63 3.60 -3.16
C PHE A 43 1.93 3.83 -3.93
N ALA A 44 2.62 2.77 -4.36
CA ALA A 44 3.81 2.89 -5.21
C ALA A 44 3.46 3.51 -6.57
N THR A 45 2.35 3.10 -7.19
CA THR A 45 1.85 3.69 -8.43
C THR A 45 1.49 5.16 -8.26
N TYR A 46 0.79 5.52 -7.18
CA TYR A 46 0.51 6.93 -6.85
C TYR A 46 1.81 7.76 -6.72
N ALA A 47 2.81 7.26 -6.00
CA ALA A 47 4.07 7.94 -5.83
C ALA A 47 4.84 8.09 -7.16
N ALA A 48 4.83 7.05 -8.01
CA ALA A 48 5.42 7.11 -9.34
C ALA A 48 4.72 8.15 -10.23
N ILE A 49 3.39 8.21 -10.20
CA ILE A 49 2.59 9.23 -10.89
C ILE A 49 2.98 10.64 -10.41
N GLY A 50 3.12 10.83 -9.09
CA GLY A 50 3.58 12.10 -8.51
C GLY A 50 5.01 12.50 -8.90
N ALA A 51 5.84 11.55 -9.35
CA ALA A 51 7.20 11.83 -9.81
C ALA A 51 7.24 12.38 -11.25
N VAL A 52 6.27 12.02 -12.10
CA VAL A 52 6.26 12.34 -13.54
C VAL A 52 6.47 13.84 -13.84
N PRO A 53 5.83 14.80 -13.15
CA PRO A 53 6.00 16.22 -13.45
C PRO A 53 7.42 16.76 -13.21
N TYR A 54 8.27 16.02 -12.49
CA TYR A 54 9.68 16.38 -12.28
C TYR A 54 10.59 15.98 -13.44
N PHE A 55 10.13 15.08 -14.31
CA PHE A 55 10.90 14.57 -15.45
C PHE A 55 10.33 15.03 -16.80
N VAL A 56 9.04 15.36 -16.85
CA VAL A 56 8.33 15.73 -18.08
C VAL A 56 7.45 16.94 -17.83
N THR A 57 7.55 17.94 -18.71
CA THR A 57 6.64 19.09 -18.71
C THR A 57 5.29 18.68 -19.27
N LEU A 58 4.26 18.78 -18.44
CA LEU A 58 2.88 18.47 -18.80
C LEU A 58 2.08 19.77 -18.93
N ASN A 59 1.13 19.81 -19.86
CA ASN A 59 0.14 20.89 -19.87
C ASN A 59 -0.84 20.73 -18.69
N THR A 60 -1.56 21.79 -18.35
CA THR A 60 -2.45 21.82 -17.17
C THR A 60 -3.50 20.71 -17.21
N SER A 61 -4.08 20.44 -18.37
CA SER A 61 -5.08 19.39 -18.56
C SER A 61 -4.50 18.00 -18.29
N ALA A 62 -3.34 17.68 -18.87
CA ALA A 62 -2.64 16.42 -18.69
C ALA A 62 -2.18 16.24 -17.24
N LEU A 63 -1.68 17.30 -16.59
CA LEU A 63 -1.29 17.26 -15.18
C LEU A 63 -2.51 16.96 -14.28
N SER A 64 -3.64 17.62 -14.50
CA SER A 64 -4.86 17.40 -13.72
C SER A 64 -5.42 15.98 -13.89
N GLY A 65 -5.43 15.46 -15.12
CA GLY A 65 -5.85 14.09 -15.39
C GLY A 65 -4.93 13.06 -14.74
N LEU A 66 -3.61 13.28 -14.85
CA LEU A 66 -2.60 12.41 -14.25
C LEU A 66 -2.72 12.38 -12.72
N LEU A 67 -2.89 13.55 -12.08
CA LEU A 67 -3.11 13.64 -10.64
C LEU A 67 -4.42 12.98 -10.21
N SER A 68 -5.49 13.11 -11.00
CA SER A 68 -6.78 12.46 -10.72
C SER A 68 -6.66 10.93 -10.73
N VAL A 69 -5.93 10.37 -11.69
CA VAL A 69 -5.60 8.94 -11.72
C VAL A 69 -4.77 8.54 -10.50
N GLY A 70 -3.75 9.35 -10.15
CA GLY A 70 -2.95 9.13 -8.95
C GLY A 70 -3.79 9.08 -7.68
N VAL A 71 -4.73 10.01 -7.50
CA VAL A 71 -5.64 10.05 -6.35
C VAL A 71 -6.54 8.80 -6.31
N ALA A 72 -7.04 8.34 -7.47
CA ALA A 72 -7.83 7.10 -7.52
C ALA A 72 -7.02 5.89 -7.01
N PHE A 73 -5.76 5.75 -7.44
CA PHE A 73 -4.86 4.72 -6.90
C PHE A 73 -4.61 4.88 -5.39
N ALA A 74 -4.40 6.11 -4.92
CA ALA A 74 -4.21 6.36 -3.48
C ALA A 74 -5.44 5.93 -2.68
N LEU A 75 -6.65 6.26 -3.13
CA LEU A 75 -7.91 5.88 -2.46
C LEU A 75 -8.10 4.36 -2.42
N ILE A 76 -7.87 3.68 -3.54
CA ILE A 76 -7.93 2.21 -3.60
C ILE A 76 -6.89 1.62 -2.65
N GLY A 77 -5.67 2.16 -2.64
CA GLY A 77 -4.59 1.76 -1.75
C GLY A 77 -4.96 1.90 -0.28
N VAL A 78 -5.59 3.01 0.12
CA VAL A 78 -6.09 3.24 1.48
C VAL A 78 -7.14 2.19 1.85
N VAL A 79 -8.18 2.01 1.02
CA VAL A 79 -9.28 1.08 1.31
C VAL A 79 -8.74 -0.34 1.48
N VAL A 80 -7.92 -0.79 0.54
CA VAL A 80 -7.36 -2.13 0.53
C VAL A 80 -6.34 -2.32 1.67
N GLY A 81 -5.51 -1.32 1.96
CA GLY A 81 -4.56 -1.34 3.06
C GLY A 81 -5.24 -1.40 4.43
N VAL A 82 -6.29 -0.60 4.65
CA VAL A 82 -7.08 -0.62 5.88
C VAL A 82 -7.79 -1.97 6.03
N TRP A 83 -8.39 -2.50 4.95
CA TRP A 83 -9.01 -3.83 4.97
C TRP A 83 -7.98 -4.92 5.31
N GLY A 84 -6.83 -4.93 4.64
CA GLY A 84 -5.76 -5.90 4.90
C GLY A 84 -5.30 -5.86 6.35
N THR A 85 -5.11 -4.65 6.90
CA THR A 85 -4.67 -4.43 8.28
C THR A 85 -5.72 -4.87 9.31
N THR A 86 -6.98 -4.47 9.12
CA THR A 86 -8.09 -4.87 10.01
C THR A 86 -8.31 -6.38 10.01
N SER A 87 -8.24 -7.01 8.84
CA SER A 87 -8.33 -8.46 8.69
C SER A 87 -7.20 -9.19 9.43
N LEU A 88 -5.99 -8.64 9.39
CA LEU A 88 -4.82 -9.20 10.06
C LEU A 88 -4.96 -9.10 11.59
N PHE A 89 -5.35 -7.95 12.12
CA PHE A 89 -5.59 -7.77 13.55
C PHE A 89 -6.72 -8.65 14.08
N ARG A 90 -7.81 -8.81 13.33
CA ARG A 90 -8.91 -9.68 13.75
C ARG A 90 -8.44 -11.12 13.97
N ARG A 91 -7.64 -11.65 13.03
CA ARG A 91 -7.08 -13.00 13.11
C ARG A 91 -6.08 -13.16 14.26
N PHE A 92 -5.19 -12.19 14.47
CA PHE A 92 -4.29 -12.23 15.62
C PHE A 92 -5.04 -12.16 16.94
N GLY A 93 -6.12 -11.36 17.01
CA GLY A 93 -7.02 -11.33 18.17
C GLY A 93 -7.72 -12.67 18.43
N GLU A 94 -8.21 -13.34 17.37
CA GLU A 94 -8.78 -14.70 17.46
C GLU A 94 -7.75 -15.71 17.99
N LEU A 95 -6.53 -15.69 17.46
CA LEU A 95 -5.44 -16.57 17.91
C LEU A 95 -5.02 -16.29 19.36
N GLN A 96 -4.94 -15.02 19.75
CA GLN A 96 -4.60 -14.64 21.12
C GLN A 96 -5.67 -15.09 22.11
N ARG A 97 -6.96 -14.98 21.76
CA ARG A 97 -8.06 -15.47 22.60
C ARG A 97 -8.06 -16.99 22.73
N ALA A 98 -7.77 -17.70 21.64
CA ALA A 98 -7.61 -19.16 21.65
C ALA A 98 -6.42 -19.59 22.52
N ALA A 99 -5.27 -18.92 22.38
CA ALA A 99 -4.07 -19.20 23.19
C ALA A 99 -4.26 -18.87 24.68
N ALA A 100 -5.07 -17.87 25.01
CA ALA A 100 -5.42 -17.51 26.38
C ALA A 100 -6.50 -18.43 27.00
N GLY A 101 -7.00 -19.44 26.27
CA GLY A 101 -8.03 -20.37 26.77
C GLY A 101 -9.41 -19.73 26.96
N VAL A 102 -9.66 -18.56 26.36
CA VAL A 102 -10.93 -17.81 26.49
C VAL A 102 -12.01 -18.34 25.54
N ILE A 103 -11.63 -19.17 24.56
CA ILE A 103 -12.56 -19.86 23.67
C ILE A 103 -12.33 -21.36 23.85
N SER A 104 -13.20 -21.99 24.66
CA SER A 104 -13.43 -23.44 24.70
C SER A 104 -14.46 -23.83 23.65
#